data_AF-M5WA67-F1
#
_entry.id   AF-M5WA67-F1
#
_cell.length_a   1.000
_cell.length_b   1.000
_cell.length_c   1.000
_cell.angle_alpha   90.00
_cell.angle_beta   90.00
_cell.angle_gamma   90.00
#
_symmetry.space_group_name_H-M   'P 1'
#
loop_
_entity.id
_entity.type
_entity.pdbx_description
1 polymer ?
#
loop_
_entity_poly.entity_id
_entity_poly.type
_entity_poly.pdbx_seq_one_letter_code
_entity_poly.pdbx_strand_id
1 'polypeptide(L)'
;MNHALAIIFTTLSLLKMAVAEEEFCSAPLIVDSGSNSKHLYWKVTNPTLSPSHLQDLPGFTRSVYKQDHALITPESHVFSPLPEWTMTLGAYLITPAMGSHFVMYLAKMQENSLSGLPPYDAERFIFVVQGAVTLTNVSGISHKLTVDSYAYLPPNVEHSLKCDGSATLVVFERRHASLENQPTEQIVGSTDQQPLLETPGEVFQLRKLIPTSIPYDFNIHIMDFQPGEYLNVKEVHYNQHGLLLLEGQGIYRLGDSWYPVQAGDAIWMAPFVPQW
;
A
#
# COMPACT_ATOMS: atom_id res chain seq x y z
N MET A 1 66.77 -51.01 -13.43
CA MET A 1 67.03 -50.94 -11.97
C MET A 1 66.70 -49.54 -11.51
N ASN A 2 65.61 -49.41 -10.74
CA ASN A 2 65.36 -48.38 -9.71
C ASN A 2 63.89 -48.54 -9.31
N HIS A 3 63.64 -49.36 -8.29
CA HIS A 3 62.34 -49.42 -7.61
C HIS A 3 62.37 -48.39 -6.48
N ALA A 4 61.51 -47.38 -6.57
CA ALA A 4 61.27 -46.44 -5.47
C ALA A 4 60.29 -47.09 -4.48
N LEU A 5 60.72 -47.23 -3.23
CA LEU A 5 59.92 -47.71 -2.12
C LEU A 5 59.32 -46.48 -1.41
N ALA A 6 58.00 -46.34 -1.41
CA ALA A 6 57.31 -45.28 -0.66
C ALA A 6 56.68 -45.89 0.60
N ILE A 7 57.10 -45.40 1.77
CA ILE A 7 56.52 -45.76 3.08
C ILE A 7 55.40 -44.77 3.37
N ILE A 8 54.17 -45.26 3.50
CA ILE A 8 53.00 -44.47 3.89
C ILE A 8 52.90 -44.52 5.42
N PHE A 9 53.08 -43.38 6.08
CA PHE A 9 52.74 -43.18 7.49
C PHE A 9 51.25 -42.81 7.58
N THR A 10 50.42 -43.71 8.10
CA THR A 10 49.03 -43.40 8.48
C THR A 10 48.98 -42.92 9.91
N THR A 11 48.71 -41.64 10.13
CA THR A 11 48.32 -41.11 11.44
C THR A 11 46.82 -41.36 11.65
N LEU A 12 46.47 -42.20 12.62
CA LEU A 12 45.09 -42.41 13.06
C LEU A 12 44.64 -41.18 13.87
N SER A 13 43.96 -40.23 13.24
CA SER A 13 43.22 -39.19 13.94
C SER A 13 41.89 -39.76 14.42
N LEU A 14 41.69 -39.79 15.75
CA LEU A 14 40.42 -40.12 16.40
C LEU A 14 39.31 -39.19 15.88
N LEU A 15 38.41 -39.73 15.06
CA LEU A 15 37.19 -39.06 14.64
C LEU A 15 36.21 -39.08 15.83
N LYS A 16 36.07 -37.95 16.54
CA LYS A 16 34.90 -37.75 17.40
C LYS A 16 33.70 -37.55 16.48
N MET A 17 32.83 -38.55 16.38
CA MET A 17 31.51 -38.36 15.80
C MET A 17 30.69 -37.50 16.75
N ALA A 18 30.53 -36.22 16.42
CA ALA A 18 29.40 -35.45 16.89
C ALA A 18 28.22 -35.79 15.97
N VAL A 19 27.17 -36.38 16.55
CA VAL A 19 25.86 -36.44 15.90
C VAL A 19 25.38 -34.99 15.81
N ALA A 20 25.39 -34.43 14.61
CA ALA A 20 24.67 -33.19 14.35
C ALA A 20 23.19 -33.55 14.26
N GLU A 21 22.41 -33.14 15.26
CA GLU A 21 20.98 -33.00 15.05
C GLU A 21 20.79 -31.93 13.96
N GLU A 22 19.97 -32.25 12.95
CA GLU A 22 19.55 -31.28 11.93
C GLU A 22 18.68 -30.21 12.61
N GLU A 23 19.32 -29.23 13.25
CA GLU A 23 18.67 -27.98 13.61
C GLU A 23 18.39 -27.22 12.31
N PHE A 24 17.18 -27.41 11.79
CA PHE A 24 16.55 -26.44 10.92
C PHE A 24 16.73 -25.06 11.55
N CYS A 25 17.28 -24.10 10.80
CA CYS A 25 17.33 -22.70 11.17
C CYS A 25 15.91 -22.20 11.42
N SER A 26 15.45 -22.37 12.65
CA SER A 26 14.17 -21.89 13.12
C SER A 26 14.39 -20.42 13.39
N ALA A 27 13.86 -19.56 12.52
CA ALA A 27 13.73 -18.15 12.84
C ALA A 27 13.05 -18.06 14.22
N PRO A 28 13.58 -17.25 15.17
CA PRO A 28 12.94 -17.11 16.45
C PRO A 28 11.51 -16.64 16.20
N LEU A 29 10.54 -17.41 16.70
CA LEU A 29 9.16 -16.96 16.82
C LEU A 29 9.21 -15.69 17.66
N ILE A 30 9.00 -14.54 17.02
CA ILE A 30 8.66 -13.31 17.71
C ILE A 30 7.26 -13.57 18.27
N VAL A 31 7.23 -14.13 19.48
CA VAL A 31 6.05 -14.11 20.33
C VAL A 31 5.81 -12.64 20.61
N ASP A 32 4.78 -12.10 19.98
CA ASP A 32 4.27 -10.76 20.19
C ASP A 32 3.71 -10.70 21.62
N SER A 33 4.61 -10.60 22.60
CA SER A 33 4.27 -10.45 24.02
C SER A 33 3.85 -9.00 24.25
N GLY A 34 2.64 -8.68 23.81
CA GLY A 34 2.06 -7.36 23.95
C GLY A 34 0.58 -7.38 23.60
N SER A 35 -0.26 -7.58 24.62
CA SER A 35 -1.68 -7.26 24.60
C SER A 35 -1.90 -5.73 24.49
N ASN A 36 -1.44 -5.14 23.40
CA ASN A 36 -2.01 -3.93 22.85
C ASN A 36 -2.71 -4.40 21.58
N SER A 37 -4.05 -4.31 21.52
CA SER A 37 -4.76 -4.62 20.27
C SER A 37 -4.19 -3.68 19.20
N LYS A 38 -3.31 -4.20 18.34
CA LYS A 38 -2.79 -3.46 17.20
C LYS A 38 -4.02 -3.02 16.40
N HIS A 39 -4.12 -1.72 16.14
CA HIS A 39 -5.27 -1.22 15.39
C HIS A 39 -5.26 -1.79 13.97
N LEU A 40 -6.44 -1.82 13.35
CA LEU A 40 -6.60 -2.18 11.94
C LEU A 40 -5.60 -1.41 11.08
N TYR A 41 -4.96 -2.07 10.11
CA TYR A 41 -3.92 -1.49 9.25
C TYR A 41 -2.63 -1.02 9.94
N TRP A 42 -2.36 -1.43 11.20
CA TRP A 42 -1.13 -1.08 11.93
C TRP A 42 0.16 -1.29 11.12
N LYS A 43 0.23 -2.38 10.33
CA LYS A 43 1.41 -2.71 9.54
C LYS A 43 1.65 -1.77 8.35
N VAL A 44 0.67 -0.97 7.92
CA VAL A 44 0.87 0.07 6.90
C VAL A 44 1.87 1.12 7.39
N THR A 45 1.77 1.52 8.66
CA THR A 45 2.65 2.53 9.26
C THR A 45 3.77 1.93 10.09
N ASN A 46 3.70 0.62 10.38
CA ASN A 46 4.69 -0.16 11.12
C ASN A 46 5.00 -1.47 10.38
N PRO A 47 5.60 -1.39 9.18
CA PRO A 47 5.86 -2.55 8.33
C PRO A 47 6.81 -3.53 9.02
N THR A 48 6.65 -4.82 8.71
CA THR A 48 7.48 -5.88 9.32
C THR A 48 8.96 -5.71 8.97
N LEU A 49 9.27 -5.34 7.72
CA LEU A 49 10.59 -4.87 7.34
C LEU A 49 10.56 -3.33 7.31
N SER A 50 10.93 -2.70 8.42
CA SER A 50 10.93 -1.26 8.55
C SER A 50 12.23 -0.61 8.06
N PRO A 51 12.22 0.69 7.74
CA PRO A 51 13.43 1.41 7.32
C PRO A 51 14.57 1.34 8.34
N SER A 52 14.26 1.30 9.64
CA SER A 52 15.28 1.21 10.70
C SER A 52 16.05 -0.12 10.67
N HIS A 53 15.46 -1.20 10.13
CA HIS A 53 16.16 -2.47 9.97
C HIS A 53 17.21 -2.44 8.85
N LEU A 54 17.20 -1.42 7.99
CA LEU A 54 18.06 -1.30 6.81
C LEU A 54 19.21 -0.30 7.00
N GLN A 55 19.36 0.28 8.19
CA GLN A 55 20.34 1.34 8.47
C GLN A 55 21.80 0.94 8.19
N ASP A 56 22.11 -0.36 8.28
CA ASP A 56 23.45 -0.93 8.07
C ASP A 56 23.65 -1.53 6.66
N LEU A 57 22.72 -1.27 5.73
CA LEU A 57 22.79 -1.71 4.33
C LEU A 57 22.82 -0.49 3.39
N PRO A 58 24.00 0.14 3.19
CA PRO A 58 24.12 1.36 2.41
C PRO A 58 23.54 1.22 0.99
N GLY A 59 22.57 2.08 0.66
CA GLY A 59 21.95 2.13 -0.66
C GLY A 59 20.97 1.00 -0.96
N PHE A 60 20.71 0.10 0.00
CA PHE A 60 19.73 -0.96 -0.18
C PHE A 60 18.30 -0.38 -0.18
N THR A 61 17.49 -0.81 -1.15
CA THR A 61 16.05 -0.60 -1.15
C THR A 61 15.36 -1.73 -1.90
N ARG A 62 14.11 -2.03 -1.52
CA ARG A 62 13.20 -2.91 -2.26
C ARG A 62 12.46 -2.17 -3.37
N SER A 63 12.48 -0.83 -3.36
CA SER A 63 11.77 -0.02 -4.33
C SER A 63 12.33 -0.20 -5.74
N VAL A 64 11.44 -0.27 -6.73
CA VAL A 64 11.77 -0.41 -8.14
C VAL A 64 10.85 0.50 -8.95
N TYR A 65 11.42 1.26 -9.87
CA TYR A 65 10.67 1.99 -10.89
C TYR A 65 11.05 1.47 -12.28
N LYS A 66 10.07 1.09 -13.08
CA LYS A 66 10.20 0.59 -14.46
C LYS A 66 9.23 1.34 -15.37
N GLN A 67 9.28 1.02 -16.66
CA GLN A 67 8.47 1.68 -17.69
C GLN A 67 6.95 1.54 -17.47
N ASP A 68 6.51 0.39 -17.00
CA ASP A 68 5.09 -0.01 -16.94
C ASP A 68 4.60 -0.34 -15.53
N HIS A 69 5.48 -0.29 -14.53
CA HIS A 69 5.10 -0.47 -13.13
C HIS A 69 6.16 0.07 -12.16
N ALA A 70 5.75 0.21 -10.90
CA ALA A 70 6.67 0.48 -9.79
C ALA A 70 6.23 -0.24 -8.53
N LEU A 71 7.21 -0.67 -7.74
CA LEU A 71 7.07 -1.07 -6.35
C LEU A 71 7.71 0.03 -5.49
N ILE A 72 6.94 0.66 -4.61
CA ILE A 72 7.38 1.78 -3.78
C ILE A 72 7.23 1.35 -2.32
N THR A 73 8.34 1.27 -1.61
CA THR A 73 8.44 0.63 -0.29
C THR A 73 8.77 1.66 0.80
N PRO A 74 8.44 1.37 2.07
CA PRO A 74 8.45 2.37 3.15
C PRO A 74 9.76 3.16 3.32
N GLU A 75 10.91 2.55 3.07
CA GLU A 75 12.23 3.20 3.22
C GLU A 75 12.54 4.22 2.11
N SER A 76 11.77 4.22 1.02
CA SER A 76 11.90 5.17 -0.09
C SER A 76 10.86 6.29 -0.08
N HIS A 77 9.97 6.34 0.91
CA HIS A 77 9.01 7.43 1.04
C HIS A 77 9.71 8.75 1.36
N VAL A 78 9.51 9.76 0.50
CA VAL A 78 10.06 11.11 0.70
C VAL A 78 8.97 12.01 1.27
N PHE A 79 9.00 12.21 2.60
CA PHE A 79 8.07 13.11 3.29
C PHE A 79 8.56 14.56 3.23
N SER A 80 7.67 15.47 2.83
CA SER A 80 7.89 16.91 2.84
C SER A 80 6.61 17.65 3.25
N PRO A 81 6.67 18.91 3.71
CA PRO A 81 5.47 19.70 3.98
C PRO A 81 4.55 19.72 2.76
N LEU A 82 3.28 19.34 2.95
CA LEU A 82 2.32 19.29 1.85
C LEU A 82 1.80 20.71 1.56
N PRO A 83 1.97 21.25 0.33
CA PRO A 83 1.59 22.63 0.01
C PRO A 83 0.11 22.91 0.32
N GLU A 84 -0.20 24.09 0.85
CA GLU A 84 -1.54 24.52 1.30
C GLU A 84 -2.14 23.73 2.47
N TRP A 85 -1.47 22.69 2.97
CA TRP A 85 -1.88 21.98 4.18
C TRP A 85 -1.14 22.53 5.40
N THR A 86 -1.82 22.60 6.53
CA THR A 86 -1.24 23.00 7.82
C THR A 86 -0.76 21.77 8.58
N MET A 87 0.46 21.82 9.14
CA MET A 87 1.02 20.77 10.02
C MET A 87 0.91 19.33 9.46
N THR A 88 1.12 19.18 8.16
CA THR A 88 0.99 17.90 7.45
C THR A 88 2.21 17.63 6.59
N LEU A 89 2.77 16.43 6.70
CA LEU A 89 3.80 15.93 5.78
C LEU A 89 3.16 15.03 4.73
N GLY A 90 3.46 15.26 3.45
CA GLY A 90 3.06 14.44 2.33
C GLY A 90 4.23 13.65 1.74
N ALA A 91 3.97 12.40 1.33
CA ALA A 91 4.86 11.63 0.48
C ALA A 91 4.09 11.20 -0.79
N TYR A 92 4.40 11.82 -1.92
CA TYR A 92 3.84 11.41 -3.21
C TYR A 92 4.45 10.08 -3.64
N LEU A 93 3.58 9.11 -3.91
CA LEU A 93 3.94 7.77 -4.35
C LEU A 93 3.82 7.66 -5.87
N ILE A 94 2.69 8.13 -6.40
CA ILE A 94 2.37 8.08 -7.83
C ILE A 94 1.99 9.48 -8.28
N THR A 95 2.52 9.90 -9.42
CA THR A 95 2.14 11.17 -10.07
C THR A 95 2.11 11.00 -11.59
N PRO A 96 1.47 11.93 -12.33
CA PRO A 96 1.46 11.90 -13.78
C PRO A 96 2.84 11.89 -14.46
N ALA A 97 3.92 12.22 -13.74
CA ALA A 97 5.28 12.05 -14.26
C ALA A 97 5.63 10.59 -14.58
N MET A 98 4.91 9.63 -13.99
CA MET A 98 5.04 8.20 -14.27
C MET A 98 4.16 7.76 -15.45
N GLY A 99 3.28 8.62 -15.97
CA GLY A 99 2.30 8.29 -17.02
C GLY A 99 0.89 7.99 -16.53
N SER A 100 0.60 8.12 -15.23
CA SER A 100 -0.76 8.03 -14.68
C SER A 100 -1.58 9.31 -14.97
N HIS A 101 -2.91 9.21 -15.01
CA HIS A 101 -3.80 10.38 -14.93
C HIS A 101 -4.24 10.78 -13.50
N PHE A 102 -3.61 10.21 -12.47
CA PHE A 102 -3.93 10.47 -11.06
C PHE A 102 -2.66 10.65 -10.23
N VAL A 103 -2.79 11.27 -9.07
CA VAL A 103 -1.79 11.24 -7.99
C VAL A 103 -2.23 10.32 -6.86
N MET A 104 -1.29 9.66 -6.22
CA MET A 104 -1.48 8.89 -4.99
C MET A 104 -0.42 9.33 -4.00
N TYR A 105 -0.81 9.72 -2.79
CA TYR A 105 0.13 10.15 -1.77
C TYR A 105 -0.32 9.76 -0.36
N LEU A 106 0.65 9.64 0.53
CA LEU A 106 0.41 9.49 1.97
C LEU A 106 0.44 10.88 2.62
N ALA A 107 -0.57 11.21 3.42
CA ALA A 107 -0.60 12.42 4.22
C ALA A 107 -0.52 12.07 5.71
N LYS A 108 0.55 12.51 6.38
CA LYS A 108 0.76 12.39 7.83
C LYS A 108 0.33 13.70 8.50
N MET A 109 -0.88 13.68 9.03
CA MET A 109 -1.52 14.77 9.73
C MET A 109 -1.19 14.71 11.23
N GLN A 110 -0.72 15.83 11.77
CA GLN A 110 -0.44 15.99 13.21
C GLN A 110 -1.57 16.76 13.91
N GLU A 111 -1.38 17.04 15.21
CA GLU A 111 -2.36 17.76 16.01
C GLU A 111 -2.54 19.17 15.44
N ASN A 112 -3.80 19.62 15.37
CA ASN A 112 -4.21 20.90 14.78
C ASN A 112 -3.86 21.05 13.28
N SER A 113 -3.77 19.94 12.54
CA SER A 113 -3.57 19.99 11.09
C SER A 113 -4.88 20.23 10.33
N LEU A 114 -4.74 20.85 9.16
CA LEU A 114 -5.83 21.22 8.27
C LEU A 114 -5.44 20.93 6.82
N SER A 115 -6.34 20.33 6.05
CA SER A 115 -6.10 20.12 4.62
C SER A 115 -6.27 21.38 3.79
N GLY A 116 -5.42 21.54 2.77
CA GLY A 116 -5.66 22.48 1.67
C GLY A 116 -6.67 21.93 0.67
N LEU A 117 -7.37 22.82 -0.04
CA LEU A 117 -8.22 22.45 -1.16
C LEU A 117 -7.38 21.88 -2.32
N PRO A 118 -7.88 20.89 -3.07
CA PRO A 118 -7.20 20.42 -4.27
C PRO A 118 -7.28 21.48 -5.38
N PRO A 119 -6.46 21.36 -6.45
CA PRO A 119 -6.56 22.23 -7.62
C PRO A 119 -7.95 22.23 -8.26
N TYR A 120 -8.24 23.26 -9.07
CA TYR A 120 -9.49 23.33 -9.82
C TYR A 120 -9.66 22.12 -10.77
N ASP A 121 -10.88 21.59 -10.83
CA ASP A 121 -11.31 20.36 -11.51
C ASP A 121 -10.72 19.05 -10.96
N ALA A 122 -9.97 19.10 -9.86
CA ALA A 122 -9.49 17.89 -9.21
C ALA A 122 -10.57 17.33 -8.29
N GLU A 123 -10.96 16.08 -8.52
CA GLU A 123 -11.68 15.28 -7.55
C GLU A 123 -10.70 14.62 -6.59
N ARG A 124 -11.13 14.39 -5.35
CA ARG A 124 -10.29 13.84 -4.28
C ARG A 124 -10.97 12.67 -3.60
N PHE A 125 -10.24 11.59 -3.40
CA PHE A 125 -10.63 10.49 -2.54
C PHE A 125 -9.63 10.36 -1.39
N ILE A 126 -10.13 10.22 -0.16
CA ILE A 126 -9.31 9.98 1.03
C ILE A 126 -9.72 8.68 1.71
N PHE A 127 -8.75 7.98 2.28
CA PHE A 127 -8.98 6.79 3.10
C PHE A 127 -8.07 6.84 4.33
N VAL A 128 -8.65 6.60 5.51
CA VAL A 128 -7.94 6.70 6.79
C VAL A 128 -7.28 5.36 7.12
N VAL A 129 -5.94 5.32 7.12
CA VAL A 129 -5.18 4.11 7.50
C VAL A 129 -4.70 4.14 8.95
N GLN A 130 -4.65 5.31 9.57
CA GLN A 130 -4.33 5.46 10.99
C GLN A 130 -5.07 6.67 11.56
N GLY A 131 -5.54 6.55 12.81
CA GLY A 131 -6.06 7.67 13.58
C GLY A 131 -7.47 8.10 13.14
N ALA A 132 -7.73 9.41 13.18
CA ALA A 132 -9.02 9.96 12.78
C ALA A 132 -8.90 11.41 12.30
N VAL A 133 -9.78 11.79 11.38
CA VAL A 133 -9.95 13.17 10.89
C VAL A 133 -11.42 13.56 10.90
N THR A 134 -11.71 14.85 10.92
CA THR A 134 -13.07 15.37 10.74
C THR A 134 -13.15 16.06 9.39
N LEU A 135 -14.04 15.57 8.52
CA LEU A 135 -14.40 16.20 7.25
C LEU A 135 -15.55 17.17 7.47
N THR A 136 -15.39 18.42 7.06
CA THR A 136 -16.46 19.43 7.07
C THR A 136 -16.69 19.97 5.66
N ASN A 137 -17.95 20.03 5.22
CA ASN A 137 -18.33 20.59 3.91
C ASN A 137 -18.80 22.05 4.02
N VAL A 138 -19.07 22.70 2.87
CA VAL A 138 -19.57 24.09 2.79
C VAL A 138 -20.85 24.36 3.58
N SER A 139 -21.70 23.34 3.75
CA SER A 139 -22.96 23.44 4.48
C SER A 139 -22.75 23.36 6.01
N GLY A 140 -21.50 23.23 6.47
CA GLY A 140 -21.14 23.05 7.89
C GLY A 140 -21.38 21.64 8.43
N ILE A 141 -21.79 20.69 7.58
CA ILE A 141 -22.00 19.30 7.99
C ILE A 141 -20.63 18.66 8.19
N SER A 142 -20.45 18.03 9.35
CA SER A 142 -19.19 17.42 9.75
C SER A 142 -19.32 15.91 9.92
N HIS A 143 -18.34 15.16 9.40
CA HIS A 143 -18.24 13.71 9.50
C HIS A 143 -16.89 13.34 10.15
N LYS A 144 -16.93 12.58 11.24
CA LYS A 144 -15.72 12.01 11.84
C LYS A 144 -15.38 10.73 11.08
N LEU A 145 -14.19 10.71 10.47
CA LEU A 145 -13.64 9.58 9.74
C LEU A 145 -12.57 8.92 10.61
N THR A 146 -12.76 7.67 10.97
CA THR A 146 -11.77 6.86 11.70
C THR A 146 -11.06 5.91 10.74
N VAL A 147 -10.10 5.12 11.22
CA VAL A 147 -9.51 4.02 10.43
C VAL A 147 -10.60 3.24 9.70
N ASP A 148 -10.35 2.94 8.42
CA ASP A 148 -11.27 2.26 7.48
C ASP A 148 -12.44 3.10 6.95
N SER A 149 -12.57 4.35 7.41
CA SER A 149 -13.47 5.34 6.80
C SER A 149 -12.83 6.01 5.59
N TYR A 150 -13.68 6.43 4.66
CA TYR A 150 -13.27 7.13 3.46
C TYR A 150 -14.24 8.25 3.08
N ALA A 151 -13.77 9.15 2.22
CA ALA A 151 -14.61 10.15 1.59
C ALA A 151 -14.19 10.40 0.15
N TYR A 152 -15.17 10.49 -0.74
CA TYR A 152 -15.03 11.01 -2.10
C TYR A 152 -15.59 12.43 -2.14
N LEU A 153 -14.84 13.31 -2.79
CA LEU A 153 -15.08 14.74 -2.88
C LEU A 153 -15.11 15.12 -4.37
N PRO A 154 -16.28 15.51 -4.91
CA PRO A 154 -16.42 15.94 -6.29
C PRO A 154 -15.48 17.09 -6.64
N PRO A 155 -15.18 17.28 -7.93
CA PRO A 155 -14.35 18.41 -8.35
C PRO A 155 -15.01 19.74 -7.94
N ASN A 156 -14.16 20.71 -7.57
CA ASN A 156 -14.56 22.09 -7.24
C ASN A 156 -15.50 22.24 -6.01
N VAL A 157 -15.74 21.18 -5.22
CA VAL A 157 -16.50 21.26 -3.97
C VAL A 157 -15.57 21.63 -2.82
N GLU A 158 -15.83 22.77 -2.17
CA GLU A 158 -15.05 23.14 -0.99
C GLU A 158 -15.31 22.21 0.19
N HIS A 159 -14.24 21.85 0.88
CA HIS A 159 -14.25 20.97 2.02
C HIS A 159 -12.99 21.21 2.87
N SER A 160 -13.01 20.71 4.10
CA SER A 160 -11.84 20.75 4.98
C SER A 160 -11.72 19.47 5.79
N LEU A 161 -10.50 18.93 5.88
CA LEU A 161 -10.15 17.84 6.78
C LEU A 161 -9.35 18.43 7.93
N LYS A 162 -9.83 18.24 9.16
CA LYS A 162 -9.15 18.65 10.39
C LYS A 162 -8.73 17.44 11.20
N CYS A 163 -7.50 17.44 11.71
CA CYS A 163 -7.04 16.46 12.68
C CYS A 163 -6.64 17.13 13.98
N ASP A 164 -7.30 16.75 15.08
CA ASP A 164 -7.00 17.20 16.44
C ASP A 164 -6.13 16.19 17.21
N GLY A 165 -5.50 15.26 16.51
CA GLY A 165 -4.67 14.21 17.09
C GLY A 165 -3.57 13.79 16.13
N SER A 166 -3.54 12.52 15.73
CA SER A 166 -2.70 12.08 14.61
C SER A 166 -3.54 11.29 13.63
N ALA A 167 -3.26 11.45 12.33
CA ALA A 167 -3.86 10.63 11.30
C ALA A 167 -2.87 10.37 10.16
N THR A 168 -2.97 9.19 9.56
CA THR A 168 -2.34 8.91 8.27
C THR A 168 -3.44 8.60 7.28
N LEU A 169 -3.45 9.34 6.17
CA LEU A 169 -4.37 9.15 5.07
C LEU A 169 -3.62 8.62 3.85
N VAL A 170 -4.26 7.76 3.06
CA VAL A 170 -3.93 7.61 1.65
C VAL A 170 -4.91 8.46 0.85
N VAL A 171 -4.37 9.28 -0.04
CA VAL A 171 -5.16 10.24 -0.82
C VAL A 171 -4.90 10.02 -2.29
N PHE A 172 -5.99 10.01 -3.06
CA PHE A 172 -5.99 10.00 -4.51
C PHE A 172 -6.59 11.30 -5.01
N GLU A 173 -5.96 11.92 -6.00
CA GLU A 173 -6.56 13.04 -6.73
C GLU A 173 -6.39 12.84 -8.22
N ARG A 174 -7.39 13.30 -8.98
CA ARG A 174 -7.41 13.19 -10.43
C ARG A 174 -8.15 14.39 -11.00
N ARG A 175 -7.76 14.84 -12.19
CA ARG A 175 -8.58 15.79 -12.95
C ARG A 175 -9.81 15.06 -13.47
N HIS A 176 -10.98 15.49 -13.03
CA HIS A 176 -12.24 14.82 -13.34
C HIS A 176 -12.60 14.92 -14.82
N ALA A 177 -13.02 13.81 -15.42
CA ALA A 177 -13.57 13.77 -16.77
C ALA A 177 -15.07 14.08 -16.76
N SER A 178 -15.40 15.36 -16.54
CA SER A 178 -16.79 15.83 -16.38
C SER A 178 -17.69 15.44 -17.56
N LEU A 179 -18.89 14.96 -17.24
CA LEU A 179 -19.98 14.72 -18.19
C LEU A 179 -21.10 15.74 -17.98
N GLU A 180 -21.60 16.30 -19.07
CA GLU A 180 -22.64 17.34 -19.01
C GLU A 180 -23.90 16.81 -18.32
N ASN A 181 -24.43 17.58 -17.36
CA ASN A 181 -25.61 17.25 -16.56
C ASN A 181 -25.52 15.94 -15.75
N GLN A 182 -24.31 15.43 -15.49
CA GLN A 182 -24.08 14.24 -14.68
C GLN A 182 -23.00 14.53 -13.62
N PRO A 183 -23.29 15.35 -12.59
CA PRO A 183 -22.33 15.64 -11.53
C PRO A 183 -22.14 14.41 -10.64
N THR A 184 -20.95 14.29 -10.05
CA THR A 184 -20.73 13.38 -8.92
C THR A 184 -21.13 14.06 -7.61
N GLU A 185 -21.47 13.24 -6.61
CA GLU A 185 -21.85 13.71 -5.28
C GLU A 185 -20.82 13.33 -4.23
N GLN A 186 -20.76 14.09 -3.14
CA GLN A 186 -19.93 13.76 -1.98
C GLN A 186 -20.37 12.41 -1.40
N ILE A 187 -19.42 11.51 -1.20
CA ILE A 187 -19.67 10.22 -0.56
C ILE A 187 -18.82 10.15 0.69
N VAL A 188 -19.41 9.68 1.78
CA VAL A 188 -18.72 9.36 3.04
C VAL A 188 -19.14 7.96 3.44
N GLY A 189 -18.19 7.10 3.74
CA GLY A 189 -18.48 5.70 4.05
C GLY A 189 -17.37 5.02 4.84
N SER A 190 -17.57 3.73 5.06
CA SER A 190 -16.63 2.81 5.70
C SER A 190 -16.63 1.49 4.94
N THR A 191 -15.48 0.82 4.84
CA THR A 191 -15.35 -0.40 4.04
C THR A 191 -16.26 -1.53 4.53
N ASP A 192 -16.36 -1.70 5.84
CA ASP A 192 -17.20 -2.70 6.50
C ASP A 192 -18.71 -2.55 6.17
N GLN A 193 -19.13 -1.37 5.75
CA GLN A 193 -20.51 -1.09 5.33
C GLN A 193 -20.76 -1.35 3.84
N GLN A 194 -19.71 -1.58 3.05
CA GLN A 194 -19.87 -1.88 1.63
C GLN A 194 -20.21 -3.36 1.40
N PRO A 195 -21.16 -3.66 0.49
CA PRO A 195 -21.53 -5.03 0.22
C PRO A 195 -20.39 -5.78 -0.45
N LEU A 196 -20.27 -7.08 -0.12
CA LEU A 196 -19.48 -8.00 -0.91
C LEU A 196 -20.12 -8.18 -2.28
N LEU A 197 -19.33 -8.04 -3.32
CA LEU A 197 -19.75 -8.24 -4.70
C LEU A 197 -19.36 -9.64 -5.17
N GLU A 198 -20.15 -10.15 -6.11
CA GLU A 198 -19.82 -11.39 -6.81
C GLU A 198 -18.57 -11.18 -7.68
N THR A 199 -17.68 -12.18 -7.67
CA THR A 199 -16.42 -12.19 -8.41
C THR A 199 -16.35 -13.43 -9.33
N PRO A 200 -17.11 -13.46 -10.44
CA PRO A 200 -17.21 -14.64 -11.29
C PRO A 200 -15.84 -15.09 -11.82
N GLY A 201 -15.47 -16.33 -11.52
CA GLY A 201 -14.19 -16.91 -11.95
C GLY A 201 -13.02 -16.62 -11.01
N GLU A 202 -13.25 -15.90 -9.92
CA GLU A 202 -12.23 -15.52 -8.95
C GLU A 202 -12.63 -15.93 -7.53
N VAL A 203 -11.68 -15.91 -6.61
CA VAL A 203 -11.88 -16.37 -5.21
C VAL A 203 -11.81 -15.25 -4.19
N PHE A 204 -11.24 -14.09 -4.57
CA PHE A 204 -11.12 -12.94 -3.67
C PHE A 204 -12.48 -12.34 -3.33
N GLN A 205 -12.55 -11.72 -2.16
CA GLN A 205 -13.68 -10.89 -1.76
C GLN A 205 -13.50 -9.48 -2.31
N LEU A 206 -14.53 -8.91 -2.93
CA LEU A 206 -14.49 -7.58 -3.53
C LEU A 206 -15.50 -6.64 -2.90
N ARG A 207 -15.04 -5.44 -2.54
CA ARG A 207 -15.90 -4.28 -2.25
C ARG A 207 -15.51 -3.11 -3.14
N LYS A 208 -16.50 -2.30 -3.53
CA LYS A 208 -16.30 -1.02 -4.24
C LYS A 208 -16.74 0.11 -3.34
N LEU A 209 -15.91 1.14 -3.21
CA LEU A 209 -16.15 2.24 -2.26
C LEU A 209 -16.92 3.41 -2.90
N ILE A 210 -16.90 3.50 -4.23
CA ILE A 210 -17.60 4.53 -5.01
C ILE A 210 -18.70 3.86 -5.85
N PRO A 211 -19.84 4.51 -6.12
CA PRO A 211 -20.84 4.00 -7.06
C PRO A 211 -20.26 3.66 -8.43
N THR A 212 -20.86 2.68 -9.10
CA THR A 212 -20.49 2.27 -10.47
C THR A 212 -21.30 2.99 -11.53
N SER A 213 -21.96 4.10 -11.18
CA SER A 213 -22.73 4.90 -12.13
C SER A 213 -21.79 5.71 -13.02
N ILE A 214 -22.28 6.07 -14.20
CA ILE A 214 -21.55 6.77 -15.26
C ILE A 214 -20.79 8.04 -14.83
N PRO A 215 -21.29 8.92 -13.92
CA PRO A 215 -20.56 10.15 -13.59
C PRO A 215 -19.22 9.91 -12.88
N TYR A 216 -19.00 8.74 -12.27
CA TYR A 216 -17.75 8.43 -11.58
C TYR A 216 -16.76 7.80 -12.56
N ASP A 217 -15.65 8.50 -12.83
CA ASP A 217 -14.67 8.11 -13.86
C ASP A 217 -13.49 7.28 -13.31
N PHE A 218 -13.54 6.92 -12.02
CA PHE A 218 -12.71 5.92 -11.35
C PHE A 218 -13.47 5.24 -10.20
N ASN A 219 -12.87 4.20 -9.61
CA ASN A 219 -13.38 3.56 -8.41
C ASN A 219 -12.22 3.12 -7.49
N ILE A 220 -12.52 2.88 -6.22
CA ILE A 220 -11.58 2.32 -5.25
C ILE A 220 -12.12 0.97 -4.81
N HIS A 221 -11.30 -0.06 -4.96
CA HIS A 221 -11.65 -1.42 -4.61
C HIS A 221 -10.88 -1.87 -3.37
N ILE A 222 -11.54 -2.65 -2.52
CA ILE A 222 -10.89 -3.43 -1.46
C ILE A 222 -11.01 -4.89 -1.86
N MET A 223 -9.87 -5.56 -1.94
CA MET A 223 -9.75 -6.96 -2.36
C MET A 223 -9.08 -7.77 -1.26
N ASP A 224 -9.81 -8.72 -0.69
CA ASP A 224 -9.29 -9.60 0.36
C ASP A 224 -9.02 -10.99 -0.22
N PHE A 225 -7.82 -11.51 0.05
CA PHE A 225 -7.38 -12.86 -0.32
C PHE A 225 -7.05 -13.64 0.94
N GLN A 226 -7.56 -14.87 1.05
CA GLN A 226 -7.10 -15.80 2.07
C GLN A 226 -5.69 -16.32 1.74
N PRO A 227 -4.91 -16.77 2.74
CA PRO A 227 -3.60 -17.36 2.50
C PRO A 227 -3.66 -18.51 1.49
N GLY A 228 -2.93 -18.36 0.37
CA GLY A 228 -2.89 -19.33 -0.71
C GLY A 228 -3.83 -19.05 -1.88
N GLU A 229 -4.75 -18.10 -1.75
CA GLU A 229 -5.56 -17.59 -2.87
C GLU A 229 -4.73 -16.67 -3.78
N TYR A 230 -5.13 -16.61 -5.05
CA TYR A 230 -4.47 -15.83 -6.09
C TYR A 230 -5.48 -15.51 -7.19
N LEU A 231 -5.13 -14.56 -8.06
CA LEU A 231 -5.93 -14.24 -9.25
C LEU A 231 -5.84 -15.36 -10.31
N ASN A 232 -6.99 -15.88 -10.72
CA ASN A 232 -7.05 -16.89 -11.76
C ASN A 232 -6.71 -16.28 -13.12
N VAL A 233 -7.30 -15.12 -13.43
CA VAL A 233 -6.96 -14.34 -14.63
C VAL A 233 -5.62 -13.64 -14.49
N LYS A 234 -4.84 -13.62 -15.58
CA LYS A 234 -3.57 -12.88 -15.68
C LYS A 234 -3.91 -11.58 -16.38
N GLU A 235 -4.37 -10.60 -15.61
CA GLU A 235 -5.04 -9.43 -16.16
C GLU A 235 -4.12 -8.63 -17.09
N VAL A 236 -4.66 -8.27 -18.26
CA VAL A 236 -4.05 -7.37 -19.23
C VAL A 236 -5.18 -6.48 -19.77
N HIS A 237 -5.27 -5.26 -19.25
CA HIS A 237 -6.37 -4.34 -19.56
C HIS A 237 -5.88 -2.89 -19.64
N TYR A 238 -6.68 -2.02 -20.26
CA TYR A 238 -6.33 -0.61 -20.42
C TYR A 238 -6.40 0.21 -19.11
N ASN A 239 -7.04 -0.32 -18.06
CA ASN A 239 -7.10 0.36 -16.77
C ASN A 239 -5.70 0.49 -16.18
N GLN A 240 -5.51 1.55 -15.40
CA GLN A 240 -4.31 1.83 -14.62
C GLN A 240 -4.64 1.78 -13.13
N HIS A 241 -3.65 1.42 -12.31
CA HIS A 241 -3.87 1.25 -10.88
C HIS A 241 -2.80 1.91 -10.03
N GLY A 242 -3.23 2.34 -8.84
CA GLY A 242 -2.38 2.67 -7.71
C GLY A 242 -2.93 1.93 -6.50
N LEU A 243 -2.12 1.05 -5.92
CA LEU A 243 -2.52 0.17 -4.83
C LEU A 243 -1.63 0.41 -3.61
N LEU A 244 -2.22 0.41 -2.42
CA LEU A 244 -1.52 0.30 -1.14
C LEU A 244 -1.90 -1.05 -0.52
N LEU A 245 -0.92 -1.87 -0.16
CA LEU A 245 -1.19 -3.12 0.55
C LEU A 245 -1.50 -2.81 2.02
N LEU A 246 -2.78 -2.93 2.40
CA LEU A 246 -3.26 -2.59 3.74
C LEU A 246 -2.88 -3.64 4.79
N GLU A 247 -3.02 -4.91 4.44
CA GLU A 247 -2.79 -6.04 5.33
C GLU A 247 -2.09 -7.20 4.61
N GLY A 248 -1.53 -8.10 5.41
CA GLY A 248 -0.91 -9.32 4.88
C GLY A 248 0.38 -9.08 4.11
N GLN A 249 0.65 -10.02 3.21
CA GLN A 249 1.87 -10.16 2.42
C GLN A 249 1.61 -11.15 1.28
N GLY A 250 2.44 -11.13 0.25
CA GLY A 250 2.28 -12.03 -0.89
C GLY A 250 3.39 -11.88 -1.90
N ILE A 251 3.13 -12.38 -3.10
CA ILE A 251 3.98 -12.15 -4.26
C ILE A 251 3.11 -11.48 -5.31
N TYR A 252 3.54 -10.31 -5.78
CA TYR A 252 2.88 -9.61 -6.88
C TYR A 252 3.70 -9.82 -8.16
N ARG A 253 3.06 -10.23 -9.25
CA ARG A 253 3.73 -10.28 -10.56
C ARG A 253 3.36 -9.03 -11.37
N LEU A 254 4.36 -8.36 -11.93
CA LEU A 254 4.20 -7.20 -12.82
C LEU A 254 5.09 -7.41 -14.06
N GLY A 255 4.46 -7.61 -15.22
CA GLY A 255 5.15 -8.06 -16.43
C GLY A 255 5.88 -9.38 -16.19
N ASP A 256 7.21 -9.39 -16.35
CA ASP A 256 8.07 -10.56 -16.11
C ASP A 256 8.78 -10.51 -14.75
N SER A 257 8.35 -9.63 -13.85
CA SER A 257 8.98 -9.43 -12.55
C SER A 257 8.09 -9.92 -11.41
N TRP A 258 8.70 -10.50 -10.38
CA TRP A 258 8.02 -11.05 -9.22
C TRP A 258 8.54 -10.40 -7.96
N TYR A 259 7.61 -9.84 -7.17
CA TYR A 259 7.94 -9.01 -6.03
C TYR A 259 7.33 -9.61 -4.76
N PRO A 260 8.15 -10.02 -3.78
CA PRO A 260 7.66 -10.22 -2.43
C PRO A 260 7.18 -8.88 -1.87
N VAL A 261 5.91 -8.82 -1.44
CA VAL A 261 5.26 -7.60 -0.93
C VAL A 261 4.74 -7.81 0.48
N GLN A 262 4.67 -6.74 1.26
CA GLN A 262 4.11 -6.70 2.60
C GLN A 262 3.25 -5.46 2.82
N ALA A 263 2.37 -5.51 3.82
CA ALA A 263 1.59 -4.35 4.23
C ALA A 263 2.46 -3.08 4.39
N GLY A 264 1.99 -1.97 3.81
CA GLY A 264 2.73 -0.71 3.70
C GLY A 264 3.43 -0.49 2.36
N ASP A 265 3.59 -1.52 1.53
CA ASP A 265 4.09 -1.37 0.16
C ASP A 265 3.01 -0.75 -0.74
N ALA A 266 3.43 0.14 -1.64
CA ALA A 266 2.60 0.70 -2.70
C ALA A 266 3.04 0.22 -4.08
N ILE A 267 2.08 0.03 -4.98
CA ILE A 267 2.31 -0.46 -6.34
C ILE A 267 1.64 0.48 -7.34
N TRP A 268 2.39 0.88 -8.36
CA TRP A 268 1.85 1.52 -9.55
C TRP A 268 1.82 0.52 -10.70
N MET A 269 0.69 0.45 -11.41
CA MET A 269 0.50 -0.41 -12.59
C MET A 269 0.03 0.47 -13.75
N ALA A 270 0.86 0.61 -14.78
CA ALA A 270 0.50 1.33 -15.98
C ALA A 270 -0.55 0.54 -16.80
N PRO A 271 -1.26 1.19 -17.73
CA PRO A 271 -2.13 0.48 -18.67
C PRO A 271 -1.43 -0.70 -19.35
N PHE A 272 -2.12 -1.83 -19.44
CA PHE A 272 -1.70 -3.06 -20.12
C PHE A 272 -0.52 -3.83 -19.49
N VAL A 273 0.01 -3.44 -18.32
CA VAL A 273 0.99 -4.29 -17.63
C VAL A 273 0.33 -5.61 -17.17
N PRO A 274 0.88 -6.79 -17.52
CA PRO A 274 0.40 -8.06 -17.00
C PRO A 274 0.53 -8.08 -15.48
N GLN A 275 -0.57 -8.40 -14.78
CA GLN A 275 -0.65 -8.34 -13.31
C GLN A 275 -1.44 -9.51 -12.73
N TRP A 276 -0.98 -10.02 -11.58
CA TRP A 276 -1.72 -10.95 -10.71
C TRP A 276 -0.96 -11.24 -9.40
#